data_AF-A0A819L1R0-F1
#
_entry.id   AF-A0A819L1R0-F1
#
_cell.length_a   1.000
_cell.length_b   1.000
_cell.length_c   1.000
_cell.angle_alpha   90.00
_cell.angle_beta   90.00
_cell.angle_gamma   90.00
#
_symmetry.space_group_name_H-M   'P 1'
#
loop_
_entity.id
_entity.type
_entity.pdbx_description
1 polymer ?
#
loop_
_entity_poly.entity_id
_entity_poly.type
_entity_poly.pdbx_seq_one_letter_code
_entity_poly.pdbx_strand_id
1 'polypeptide(L)' 'VIRLEIQSDDIRPGHRKYNSYLDCVKQIYEQEHSIKTFYKGFLPGLIKAIPINAACFFAYEEVYRLLE' A
#
# COMPACT_ATOMS: atom_id res chain seq x y z
N VAL A 1 -3.30 -0.57 -3.07
CA VAL A 1 -4.25 0.39 -3.68
C VAL A 1 -5.61 -0.26 -3.86
N ILE A 2 -5.80 -1.24 -4.76
CA ILE A 2 -7.11 -1.86 -5.04
C ILE A 2 -7.85 -2.33 -3.78
N ARG A 3 -7.17 -3.07 -2.88
CA ARG A 3 -7.77 -3.51 -1.61
C ARG A 3 -8.14 -2.34 -0.69
N LEU A 4 -7.33 -1.29 -0.66
CA LEU A 4 -7.61 -0.09 0.16
C LEU A 4 -8.82 0.66 -0.41
N GLU A 5 -8.93 0.74 -1.73
CA GLU A 5 -10.04 1.40 -2.42
C GLU A 5 -11.36 0.66 -2.19
N ILE A 6 -11.36 -0.67 -2.31
CA ILE A 6 -12.54 -1.50 -2.02
C ILE A 6 -12.94 -1.44 -0.54
N GLN A 7 -11.97 -1.33 0.37
CA GLN A 7 -12.27 -1.13 1.81
C GLN A 7 -12.75 0.30 2.12
N SER A 8 -12.47 1.28 1.25
CA SER A 8 -12.93 2.66 1.39
C SER A 8 -14.29 2.90 0.73
N ASP A 9 -14.76 1.93 -0.07
CA ASP A 9 -16.05 1.97 -0.75
C ASP A 9 -17.22 1.79 0.24
N ASP A 10 -18.42 2.21 -0.18
CA ASP A 10 -19.60 2.16 0.67
C ASP A 10 -19.99 0.71 1.00
N ILE A 11 -20.36 0.44 2.25
CA ILE A 11 -20.73 -0.91 2.68
C ILE A 11 -22.11 -1.29 2.13
N ARG A 12 -22.97 -0.30 1.84
CA ARG A 12 -24.37 -0.48 1.45
C ARG A 12 -24.49 -1.02 0.02
N PRO A 13 -25.22 -2.14 -0.19
CA PRO A 13 -25.49 -2.67 -1.52
C PRO A 13 -26.43 -1.71 -2.26
N GLY A 14 -25.86 -0.89 -3.17
CA GLY A 14 -26.57 0.17 -3.90
C GLY A 14 -25.76 1.46 -4.06
N HIS A 15 -24.78 1.70 -3.18
CA HIS A 15 -23.83 2.83 -3.28
C HIS A 15 -22.38 2.39 -3.51
N ARG A 16 -22.13 1.09 -3.65
CA ARG A 16 -20.81 0.57 -3.99
C ARG A 16 -20.39 1.03 -5.38
N LYS A 17 -19.22 1.65 -5.46
CA LYS A 17 -18.54 1.96 -6.72
C LYS A 17 -18.00 0.71 -7.40
N TYR A 18 -17.65 -0.33 -6.64
CA TYR A 18 -17.00 -1.52 -7.19
C TYR A 18 -17.74 -2.80 -6.81
N ASN A 19 -18.14 -3.60 -7.80
CA ASN A 19 -18.81 -4.90 -7.55
C ASN A 19 -17.82 -6.05 -7.34
N SER A 20 -16.57 -5.89 -7.80
CA SER A 20 -15.55 -6.92 -7.75
C SER A 20 -14.15 -6.33 -7.81
N TYR A 21 -13.15 -7.11 -7.39
CA TYR A 21 -11.75 -6.70 -7.46
C TYR A 21 -11.30 -6.36 -8.88
N LEU A 22 -11.72 -7.18 -9.87
CA LEU A 22 -11.40 -6.97 -11.29
C LEU A 22 -12.07 -5.73 -11.88
N ASP A 23 -13.30 -5.45 -11.42
CA ASP A 23 -14.07 -4.26 -11.81
C ASP A 23 -13.38 -2.99 -11.34
N CYS A 24 -12.90 -2.99 -10.08
CA CYS A 24 -12.09 -1.92 -9.52
C CYS A 24 -10.79 -1.68 -10.32
N VAL A 25 -10.07 -2.76 -10.70
CA VAL A 25 -8.85 -2.64 -11.52
C VAL A 25 -9.15 -2.02 -12.88
N LYS A 26 -10.20 -2.52 -13.57
CA LYS A 26 -10.59 -2.05 -14.90
C LYS A 26 -10.99 -0.57 -14.86
N GLN A 27 -11.81 -0.19 -13.89
CA GLN A 27 -12.30 1.18 -13.76
C GLN A 27 -11.17 2.17 -13.44
N ILE A 28 -10.24 1.82 -12.54
CA ILE A 28 -9.06 2.66 -12.25
C ILE A 28 -8.19 2.81 -13.50
N TYR A 29 -8.00 1.72 -14.25
CA TYR A 29 -7.21 1.75 -15.48
C TYR A 29 -7.86 2.61 -16.57
N GLU A 30 -9.18 2.53 -16.75
CA GLU A 30 -9.93 3.35 -17.72
C GLU A 30 -10.02 4.83 -17.29
N GLN A 31 -10.11 5.13 -15.99
CA GLN A 31 -10.22 6.51 -15.52
C GLN A 31 -8.92 7.31 -15.66
N GLU A 32 -7.77 6.71 -15.34
CA GLU A 32 -6.48 7.42 -15.35
C GLU A 32 -5.59 7.06 -16.53
N HIS A 33 -5.98 6.07 -17.36
CA HIS A 33 -5.21 5.61 -18.53
C HIS A 33 -3.73 5.33 -18.20
N SER A 34 -3.43 4.97 -16.94
CA SER A 34 -2.06 4.86 -16.48
C SER A 34 -1.89 3.79 -15.41
N ILE A 35 -0.91 2.91 -15.66
CA ILE A 35 -0.49 1.90 -14.69
C ILE A 35 0.23 2.57 -13.49
N LYS A 36 0.68 3.82 -13.65
CA LYS A 36 1.42 4.56 -12.61
C LYS A 36 0.61 4.78 -11.33
N THR A 37 -0.72 4.86 -11.41
CA THR A 37 -1.57 5.02 -10.22
C THR A 37 -1.43 3.84 -9.27
N PHE A 38 -1.37 2.63 -9.80
CA PHE A 38 -1.22 1.43 -8.97
C PHE A 38 0.10 1.45 -8.18
N TYR A 39 1.15 2.06 -8.73
CA TYR A 39 2.45 2.23 -8.08
C TYR A 39 2.53 3.43 -7.13
N LYS A 40 1.63 4.42 -7.26
CA LYS A 40 1.62 5.61 -6.40
C LYS A 40 1.36 5.29 -4.92
N GLY A 41 0.63 4.22 -4.63
CA GLY A 41 0.46 3.70 -3.27
C GLY A 41 1.56 2.75 -2.80
N PHE A 42 2.40 2.25 -3.72
CA PHE A 42 3.51 1.34 -3.40
C PHE A 42 4.77 2.11 -2.99
N LEU A 43 5.04 3.23 -3.65
CA LEU A 43 6.22 4.06 -3.38
C LEU A 43 6.29 4.59 -1.92
N PRO A 44 5.20 5.08 -1.29
CA PRO A 44 5.23 5.50 0.12
C PRO A 44 5.50 4.33 1.07
N GLY A 45 5.01 3.13 0.73
CA GLY A 45 5.26 1.91 1.49
C GLY A 45 6.73 1.50 1.47
N LEU A 46 7.36 1.59 0.29
CA LEU A 46 8.80 1.37 0.14
C LEU A 46 9.63 2.40 0.91
N ILE A 47 9.30 3.69 0.78
CA ILE A 47 10.00 4.76 1.50
C ILE A 47 9.92 4.55 3.01
N LYS A 48 8.77 4.11 3.52
CA LYS A 48 8.58 3.78 4.94
C LYS A 48 9.35 2.54 5.40
N ALA A 49 9.53 1.53 4.53
CA ALA A 49 10.22 0.30 4.89
C ALA A 49 11.72 0.53 5.17
N ILE A 50 12.34 1.47 4.46
CA ILE A 50 13.77 1.80 4.60
C ILE A 50 14.15 2.22 6.04
N PRO A 51 13.53 3.25 6.65
CA PRO A 51 13.88 3.68 8.00
C PRO A 51 13.51 2.64 9.06
N ILE A 52 12.44 1.86 8.87
CA ILE A 52 12.06 0.78 9.78
C ILE A 52 13.16 -0.28 9.83
N ASN A 53 13.61 -0.72 8.65
CA ASN A 53 14.66 -1.73 8.55
C ASN A 53 16.00 -1.17 9.05
N ALA A 54 16.31 0.08 8.74
CA ALA A 54 17.52 0.75 9.24
C ALA A 54 17.53 0.87 10.77
N ALA A 55 16.40 1.23 11.39
CA ALA A 55 16.28 1.30 12.84
C ALA A 55 16.43 -0.08 13.50
N CYS A 56 15.90 -1.13 12.85
CA CYS A 56 16.06 -2.51 13.31
C CYS A 56 17.54 -2.95 13.29
N PHE A 57 18.25 -2.64 12.20
CA PHE A 57 19.69 -2.88 12.09
C PHE A 57 20.49 -2.11 13.14
N PHE A 58 20.18 -0.83 13.34
CA PHE A 58 20.84 0.00 14.34
C PHE A 58 20.62 -0.54 15.77
N ALA A 59 19.38 -0.90 16.11
CA ALA A 59 19.07 -1.49 17.41
C ALA A 59 19.80 -2.83 17.63
N TYR A 60 19.91 -3.65 16.57
CA TYR A 60 20.67 -4.90 16.62
C TYR A 60 22.16 -4.66 16.89
N GLU A 61 22.78 -3.71 16.18
CA GLU A 61 24.20 -3.36 16.39
C GLU A 61 24.48 -2.84 17.81
N GLU A 62 23.60 -1.99 18.36
CA GLU A 62 23.77 -1.46 19.71
C GLU A 62 23.63 -2.55 20.78
N VAL A 63 22.68 -3.48 20.62
CA VAL A 63 22.55 -4.63 21.52
C VAL A 63 23.75 -5.56 21.42
N TYR A 64 24.25 -5.81 20.21
CA TYR A 64 25.45 -6.63 19.99
C TYR A 64 26.67 -6.01 20.65
N ARG A 65 26.88 -4.69 20.52
CA ARG A 65 28.00 -3.96 21.14
C ARG A 65 27.93 -3.91 22.66
N LEU A 66 26.74 -3.97 23.26
CA LEU A 66 26.58 -4.04 24.72
C LEU A 66 26.83 -5.43 25.30
N LEU A 67 26.71 -6.46 24.46
CA LEU A 67 26.92 -7.87 24.83
C LEU A 67 28.38 -8.32 24.65
N GLU A 68 29.15 -7.62 23.82
CA GLU A 68 30.61 -7.75 23.66
C GLU A 68 31.37 -6.93 24.72
#